data_AF-B2D2E9-F1
#
_entry.id   AF-B2D2E9-F1
#
_cell.length_a   1.000
_cell.length_b   1.000
_cell.length_c   1.000
_cell.angle_alpha   90.00
_cell.angle_beta   90.00
_cell.angle_gamma   90.00
#
_symmetry.space_group_name_H-M   'P 1'
#
loop_
_entity.id
_entity.type
_entity.pdbx_description
1 polymer ?
#
loop_
_entity_poly.entity_id
_entity_poly.type
_entity_poly.pdbx_seq_one_letter_code
_entity_poly.pdbx_strand_id
1 'polypeptide(L)'
;GVYRSMFGCFGGSRRSGRETRVRYGREVNVCNATRSASGELCTETQGLRQGVEYYQDGTFKVMQYFPKVSVSVEIEVYTKERRALKPLACVRVPVQIMDRA
;
A
#
# COMPACT_ATOMS: atom_id res chain seq x y z
N GLY A 1 -8.49 2.49 13.41
CA GLY A 1 -7.12 2.81 12.99
C GLY A 1 -6.96 2.58 11.50
N VAL A 2 -6.04 3.29 10.85
CA VAL A 2 -5.83 3.21 9.40
C VAL A 2 -4.54 2.48 9.08
N TYR A 3 -4.61 1.54 8.14
CA TYR A 3 -3.52 0.64 7.81
C TYR A 3 -3.24 0.62 6.33
N ARG A 4 -2.00 0.28 6.00
CA ARG A 4 -1.52 0.05 4.64
C ARG A 4 -1.14 -1.40 4.43
N SER A 5 -1.51 -1.97 3.29
CA SER A 5 -0.93 -3.20 2.75
C SER A 5 -0.32 -2.93 1.37
N MET A 6 0.74 -3.66 1.02
CA MET A 6 1.36 -3.60 -0.30
C MET A 6 1.32 -4.96 -0.97
N PHE A 7 1.21 -4.98 -2.28
CA PHE A 7 1.13 -6.19 -3.07
C PHE A 7 1.93 -6.08 -4.37
N GLY A 8 2.58 -7.15 -4.77
CA GLY A 8 3.11 -7.33 -6.11
C GLY A 8 2.05 -7.96 -6.99
N CYS A 9 1.74 -7.30 -8.09
CA CYS A 9 0.74 -7.71 -9.06
C CYS A 9 1.46 -8.20 -10.32
N PHE A 10 1.54 -9.53 -10.43
CA PHE A 10 2.25 -10.23 -11.50
C PHE A 10 1.27 -10.63 -12.59
N GLY A 11 1.59 -10.24 -13.84
CA GLY A 11 0.78 -10.60 -15.00
C GLY A 11 0.62 -12.12 -15.12
N GLY A 12 -0.63 -12.57 -15.21
CA GLY A 12 -0.94 -13.97 -15.51
C GLY A 12 -0.58 -14.30 -16.96
N SER A 13 -0.04 -15.49 -17.21
CA SER A 13 0.23 -15.97 -18.58
C SER A 13 -1.02 -15.88 -19.45
N ARG A 14 -0.82 -15.62 -20.76
CA ARG A 14 -1.83 -15.32 -21.81
C ARG A 14 -2.99 -16.34 -21.95
N ARG A 15 -3.06 -17.39 -21.14
CA ARG A 15 -4.09 -18.43 -21.17
C ARG A 15 -5.11 -18.41 -20.01
N SER A 16 -4.87 -17.69 -18.90
CA SER A 16 -5.88 -17.62 -17.81
C SER A 16 -6.22 -16.23 -17.30
N GLY A 17 -5.59 -15.17 -17.83
CA GLY A 17 -6.01 -13.77 -17.66
C GLY A 17 -6.04 -13.23 -16.22
N ARG A 18 -5.73 -14.05 -15.20
CA ARG A 18 -5.83 -13.66 -13.80
C ARG A 18 -4.46 -13.25 -13.28
N GLU A 19 -4.35 -11.97 -12.99
CA GLU A 19 -3.22 -11.39 -12.29
C GLU A 19 -3.03 -12.06 -10.92
N THR A 20 -1.78 -12.45 -10.63
CA THR A 20 -1.42 -13.02 -9.33
C THR A 20 -0.98 -11.91 -8.41
N ARG A 21 -1.72 -11.75 -7.30
CA ARG A 21 -1.48 -10.71 -6.31
C ARG A 21 -0.80 -11.31 -5.08
N VAL A 22 0.44 -10.93 -4.82
CA VAL A 22 1.28 -11.45 -3.73
C VAL A 22 1.52 -10.35 -2.70
N ARG A 23 1.24 -10.60 -1.42
CA ARG A 23 1.46 -9.61 -0.36
C ARG A 23 2.96 -9.32 -0.17
N TYR A 24 3.30 -8.04 -0.09
CA TYR A 24 4.63 -7.56 0.24
C TYR A 24 4.67 -6.91 1.62
N GLY A 25 5.58 -7.42 2.45
CA GLY A 25 5.82 -6.91 3.80
C GLY A 25 4.65 -7.15 4.75
N ARG A 26 4.73 -6.50 5.91
CA ARG A 26 3.68 -6.53 6.93
C ARG A 26 2.68 -5.40 6.68
N GLU A 27 1.47 -5.59 7.20
CA GLU A 27 0.52 -4.50 7.37
C GLU A 27 1.12 -3.46 8.35
N VAL A 28 0.96 -2.17 8.05
CA VAL A 28 1.51 -1.08 8.86
C VAL A 28 0.42 -0.08 9.18
N ASN A 29 0.30 0.33 10.45
CA ASN A 29 -0.56 1.44 10.84
C ASN A 29 0.06 2.75 10.31
N VAL A 30 -0.70 3.50 9.52
CA VAL A 30 -0.19 4.75 8.92
C VAL A 30 -0.34 5.95 9.83
N CYS A 31 -1.26 5.92 10.80
CA CYS A 31 -1.55 7.08 11.64
C CYS A 31 -0.32 7.65 12.37
N ASN A 32 0.59 6.79 12.83
CA ASN A 32 1.79 7.23 13.56
C ASN A 32 2.77 8.04 12.69
N ALA A 33 2.68 7.91 11.37
CA ALA A 33 3.55 8.58 10.41
C ALA A 33 2.80 9.62 9.56
N THR A 34 1.51 9.84 9.83
CA THR A 34 0.67 10.76 9.08
C THR A 34 0.56 12.09 9.83
N ARG A 35 0.80 13.19 9.12
CA ARG A 35 0.57 14.57 9.58
C ARG A 35 -0.56 15.20 8.76
N SER A 36 -1.27 16.18 9.31
CA SER A 36 -2.30 16.92 8.57
C SER A 36 -1.89 18.37 8.35
N ALA A 37 -2.43 19.00 7.30
CA ALA A 37 -2.26 20.43 7.08
C ALA A 37 -2.92 21.27 8.20
N SER A 38 -4.03 20.77 8.76
CA SER A 38 -4.90 21.49 9.68
C SER A 38 -4.61 21.23 11.17
N GLY A 39 -3.64 20.37 11.50
CA GLY A 39 -3.34 19.97 12.88
C GLY A 39 -4.21 18.83 13.43
N GLU A 40 -5.16 18.34 12.65
CA GLU A 40 -5.95 17.14 12.95
C GLU A 40 -5.07 15.88 13.06
N LEU A 41 -5.33 15.05 14.06
CA LEU A 41 -4.51 13.87 14.37
C LEU A 41 -5.18 12.58 13.85
N CYS A 42 -4.41 11.74 13.17
CA CYS A 42 -4.81 10.35 12.91
C CYS A 42 -4.49 9.52 14.15
N THR A 43 -5.48 8.80 14.69
CA THR A 43 -5.26 7.92 15.84
C THR A 43 -5.69 6.49 15.55
N GLU A 44 -5.22 5.54 16.35
CA GLU A 44 -5.63 4.14 16.21
C GLU A 44 -7.13 3.93 16.41
N THR A 45 -7.81 4.82 17.15
CA THR A 45 -9.26 4.74 17.37
C THR A 45 -10.04 5.50 16.30
N GLN A 46 -9.72 6.79 16.08
CA GLN A 46 -10.51 7.66 15.19
C GLN A 46 -10.12 7.53 13.72
N GLY A 47 -8.89 7.14 13.41
CA GLY A 47 -8.40 7.04 12.03
C GLY A 47 -8.28 8.41 11.34
N LEU A 48 -8.46 8.41 10.00
CA LEU A 48 -8.44 9.63 9.18
C LEU A 48 -9.83 10.26 9.13
N ARG A 49 -9.90 11.59 9.26
CA ARG A 49 -11.14 12.35 9.20
C ARG A 49 -11.47 12.74 7.75
N GLN A 50 -12.76 12.70 7.43
CA GLN A 50 -13.26 13.12 6.12
C GLN A 50 -13.02 14.63 5.92
N GLY A 51 -12.61 15.02 4.71
CA GLY A 51 -12.38 16.42 4.34
C GLY A 51 -11.06 17.02 4.85
N VAL A 52 -10.24 16.22 5.53
CA VAL A 52 -8.91 16.64 6.00
C VAL A 52 -7.84 16.12 5.03
N GLU A 53 -6.93 17.01 4.65
CA GLU A 53 -5.74 16.65 3.89
C GLU A 53 -4.65 16.13 4.84
N TYR A 54 -4.11 14.97 4.48
CA TYR A 54 -3.08 14.28 5.24
C TYR A 54 -1.86 14.01 4.36
N TYR A 55 -0.69 14.27 4.92
CA TYR A 55 0.62 14.00 4.32
C TYR A 55 1.27 12.82 5.03
N GLN A 56 1.85 11.93 4.24
CA GLN A 56 2.66 10.83 4.75
C GLN A 56 3.86 10.64 3.84
N ASP A 57 5.04 10.82 4.43
CA ASP A 57 6.31 10.49 3.78
C ASP A 57 6.79 9.14 4.32
N GLY A 58 7.26 8.27 3.44
CA GLY A 58 7.73 6.96 3.87
C GLY A 58 8.47 6.21 2.78
N THR A 59 9.42 5.39 3.20
CA THR A 59 10.15 4.47 2.34
C THR A 59 9.67 3.05 2.57
N PHE A 60 9.60 2.24 1.51
CA PHE A 60 9.50 0.79 1.65
C PHE A 60 10.77 0.16 1.10
N LYS A 61 11.29 -0.82 1.82
CA LYS A 61 12.49 -1.55 1.39
C LYS A 61 12.06 -2.68 0.47
N VAL A 62 12.52 -2.65 -0.78
CA VAL A 62 12.48 -3.80 -1.67
C VAL A 62 13.54 -4.79 -1.18
N MET A 63 13.11 -5.99 -0.79
CA MET A 63 14.03 -6.99 -0.21
C MET A 63 14.74 -7.77 -1.32
N GLN A 64 15.92 -8.30 -1.01
CA GLN A 64 16.82 -8.94 -1.97
C GLN A 64 16.22 -10.19 -2.66
N TYR A 65 15.29 -10.87 -2.00
CA TYR A 65 14.61 -12.05 -2.55
C TYR A 65 13.45 -11.69 -3.51
N PHE A 66 13.22 -10.40 -3.80
CA PHE A 66 12.21 -10.03 -4.77
C PHE A 66 12.67 -10.45 -6.18
N PRO A 67 11.78 -11.07 -6.98
CA PRO A 67 12.11 -11.43 -8.34
C PRO A 67 12.47 -10.19 -9.16
N LYS A 68 13.49 -10.33 -10.01
CA LYS A 68 13.97 -9.28 -10.91
C LYS A 68 13.02 -9.20 -12.09
N VAL A 69 12.02 -8.34 -11.98
CA VAL A 69 10.88 -8.33 -12.90
C VAL A 69 10.22 -6.96 -12.92
N SER A 70 9.66 -6.63 -14.09
CA SER A 70 8.72 -5.52 -14.23
C SER A 70 7.37 -5.95 -13.65
N VAL A 71 6.97 -5.34 -12.54
CA VAL A 71 5.75 -5.68 -11.79
C VAL A 71 4.98 -4.40 -11.48
N SER A 72 3.67 -4.50 -11.35
CA SER A 72 2.91 -3.41 -10.72
C SER A 72 2.91 -3.63 -9.21
N VAL A 73 3.27 -2.61 -8.43
CA VAL A 73 3.05 -2.61 -6.98
C VAL A 73 1.74 -1.91 -6.68
N GLU A 74 0.86 -2.58 -5.96
CA GLU A 74 -0.39 -2.02 -5.48
C GLU A 74 -0.28 -1.71 -3.99
N ILE A 75 -0.70 -0.51 -3.62
CA ILE A 75 -0.70 0.00 -2.25
C ILE A 75 -2.14 0.32 -1.88
N GLU A 76 -2.66 -0.39 -0.89
CA GLU A 76 -3.99 -0.17 -0.36
C GLU A 76 -3.94 0.46 1.02
N VAL A 77 -4.78 1.45 1.23
CA VAL A 77 -5.04 2.07 2.54
C VAL A 77 -6.48 1.74 2.96
N TYR A 78 -6.68 1.26 4.17
CA TYR A 78 -7.99 0.83 4.67
C TYR A 78 -8.13 1.01 6.18
N THR A 79 -9.38 1.00 6.67
CA THR A 79 -9.66 0.87 8.10
C THR A 79 -9.79 -0.61 8.47
N LYS A 80 -9.21 -1.02 9.60
CA LYS A 80 -9.16 -2.44 10.00
C LYS A 80 -10.54 -3.05 10.24
N GLU A 81 -11.47 -2.26 10.77
CA GLU A 81 -12.87 -2.65 10.95
C GLU A 81 -13.60 -2.92 9.63
N ARG A 82 -13.11 -2.38 8.51
CA ARG A 82 -13.75 -2.46 7.19
C ARG A 82 -12.88 -3.11 6.11
N ARG A 83 -11.91 -3.95 6.48
CA ARG A 83 -11.03 -4.62 5.49
C ARG A 83 -11.79 -5.40 4.42
N ALA A 84 -13.03 -5.81 4.69
CA ALA A 84 -13.91 -6.49 3.73
C ALA A 84 -14.69 -5.55 2.77
N LEU A 85 -14.73 -4.24 3.03
CA LEU A 85 -15.74 -3.32 2.45
C LEU A 85 -15.20 -2.30 1.43
N LYS A 86 -14.01 -2.50 0.85
CA LYS A 86 -13.28 -1.63 -0.11
C LYS A 86 -12.20 -0.76 0.58
N PRO A 87 -11.00 -0.64 -0.02
CA PRO A 87 -9.97 0.25 0.50
C PRO A 87 -10.43 1.71 0.43
N LEU A 88 -9.97 2.53 1.38
CA LEU A 88 -10.13 3.99 1.38
C LEU A 88 -9.45 4.61 0.15
N ALA A 89 -8.28 4.09 -0.19
CA ALA A 89 -7.52 4.45 -1.37
C ALA A 89 -6.72 3.24 -1.86
N CYS A 90 -6.57 3.14 -3.18
CA CYS A 90 -5.73 2.16 -3.83
C CYS A 90 -4.91 2.85 -4.91
N VAL A 91 -3.60 2.68 -4.87
CA VAL A 91 -2.67 3.23 -5.85
C VAL A 91 -1.87 2.08 -6.45
N ARG A 92 -1.69 2.12 -7.77
CA ARG A 92 -0.93 1.12 -8.51
C ARG A 92 0.23 1.79 -9.24
N VAL A 93 1.45 1.33 -8.95
CA VAL A 93 2.69 1.92 -9.45
C VAL A 93 3.47 0.87 -10.24
N PRO A 94 3.75 1.07 -11.53
CA PRO A 94 4.66 0.18 -12.26
C PRO A 94 6.08 0.37 -11.74
N VAL A 95 6.74 -0.73 -11.38
CA VAL A 95 8.14 -0.73 -10.94
C VAL A 95 8.93 -1.79 -11.70
N GLN A 96 10.21 -1.52 -11.92
CA GLN A 96 11.15 -2.47 -12.47
C GLN A 96 12.21 -2.77 -11.41
N ILE A 97 12.26 -4.02 -10.95
CA ILE A 97 13.24 -4.47 -9.97
C ILE A 97 14.39 -5.12 -10.75
N MET A 98 15.56 -4.49 -10.71
CA MET A 98 16.77 -4.92 -11.43
C MET A 98 17.91 -5.15 -10.43
N ASP A 99 18.89 -5.95 -10.82
CA ASP A 99 20.17 -5.93 -10.10
C ASP A 99 20.88 -4.59 -10.29
N ARG A 100 21.73 -4.26 -9.32
CA ARG A 100 22.70 -3.21 -9.51
C ARG A 100 23.69 -3.65 -10.59
N ALA A 101 23.84 -2.83 -11.63
CA ALA A 101 24.88 -2.97 -12.64
C ALA A 101 26.28 -2.77 -12.02
#